data_AF-A0A2H9LG89-F1
#
_entry.id   AF-A0A2H9LG89-F1
#
_cell.length_a   1.000
_cell.length_b   1.000
_cell.length_c   1.000
_cell.angle_alpha   90.00
_cell.angle_beta   90.00
_cell.angle_gamma   90.00
#
_symmetry.space_group_name_H-M   'P 1'
#
loop_
_entity.id
_entity.type
_entity.pdbx_description
1 polymer ?
#
loop_
_entity_poly.entity_id
_entity_poly.type
_entity_poly.pdbx_seq_one_letter_code
_entity_poly.pdbx_strand_id
1 'polypeptide(L)'
;MADIGKDNLGSDLELPPLPGGLSAKQEEKKGFFGSFFGKKASGKEQPKELPPETFAPLEEMPSEKPPEKKKSEFTCSICNAEFKNAKALKLHTKQAHPGGIKYCLILKTGDKIKDFDDLVHYIKYMDDDTFAYHTSKTNEFADWVENALENRELAAKLRTAKTKVDAIRVLYGKDVRNEEEMRKSEEEAKAQKAVEEEIDLRPVEDYEKYMPKEELLPRKAEEKPKGLFGIFRKSAEKKKVPEPANQEKVSEQTEMEKQLQESMRIVGPLPPGKEEPFPKEKAELETLNEELEEKSQEISESVQELLKNRSYVKARSKELSEKLREIVAGQKKIEKSRKMLEDKLKSLQRMQADIKDRERRIADSRKELAEQERIIALRKKEIENFKINSNDLNELKKELPKLRKEYSETARKLEKTDAKLQKINEQYEKKGPGLEKAKQEIREREIAVAQKEAELESRKAQLMDIQYRLLEEKNRLEEERFELYVKHELKKEMPAEPPSTSVNVPGFIKQESPITHPEFDSALREASALAEAGRIEEASSIACQLEMENSNPRISEQEKRERAYRIMELKTDIRLASVKRRA
;
A
#
# COMPACT_ATOMS: atom_id res chain seq x y z
N MET A 1 34.68 59.41 -5.21
CA MET A 1 35.79 58.79 -4.48
C MET A 1 35.21 57.66 -3.66
N ALA A 2 35.30 56.44 -4.18
CA ALA A 2 35.02 55.20 -3.48
C ALA A 2 35.78 54.11 -4.25
N ASP A 3 36.57 53.35 -3.50
CA ASP A 3 37.55 52.37 -3.96
C ASP A 3 36.95 51.23 -4.77
N ILE A 4 37.62 50.88 -5.86
CA ILE A 4 37.38 49.66 -6.63
C ILE A 4 38.51 48.70 -6.29
N GLY A 5 38.22 47.74 -5.42
CA GLY A 5 39.09 46.59 -5.16
C GLY A 5 39.13 45.67 -6.38
N LYS A 6 40.33 45.53 -6.94
CA LYS A 6 40.69 44.48 -7.90
C LYS A 6 41.38 43.38 -7.11
N ASP A 7 40.79 42.19 -7.07
CA ASP A 7 41.52 40.96 -6.75
C ASP A 7 41.26 39.93 -7.84
N ASN A 8 42.36 39.35 -8.29
CA ASN A 8 42.49 38.40 -9.39
C ASN A 8 43.44 37.30 -8.89
N LEU A 9 43.16 36.05 -9.28
CA LEU A 9 44.03 34.86 -9.34
C LEU A 9 44.06 33.86 -8.17
N GLY A 10 44.06 32.57 -8.56
CA GLY A 10 44.28 31.36 -7.76
C GLY A 10 43.20 30.30 -8.04
N SER A 11 43.20 29.59 -9.18
CA SER A 11 44.04 28.44 -9.56
C SER A 11 43.84 27.19 -8.69
N ASP A 12 43.55 26.08 -9.38
CA ASP A 12 43.82 24.68 -9.01
C ASP A 12 43.00 24.02 -7.89
N LEU A 13 41.92 23.35 -8.31
CA LEU A 13 41.28 22.25 -7.57
C LEU A 13 41.53 20.95 -8.34
N GLU A 14 42.62 20.26 -7.97
CA GLU A 14 42.91 18.89 -8.37
C GLU A 14 41.86 17.93 -7.79
N LEU A 15 41.25 17.12 -8.66
CA LEU A 15 40.45 15.97 -8.29
C LEU A 15 41.36 14.76 -8.01
N PRO A 16 41.11 13.97 -6.96
CA PRO A 16 41.87 12.74 -6.72
C PRO A 16 41.49 11.63 -7.71
N PRO A 17 42.43 10.75 -8.12
CA PRO A 17 42.15 9.68 -9.07
C PRO A 17 41.43 8.50 -8.40
N LEU A 18 40.48 7.92 -9.13
CA LEU A 18 39.84 6.65 -8.84
C LEU A 18 40.85 5.49 -9.00
N PRO A 19 40.87 4.49 -8.09
CA PRO A 19 41.67 3.29 -8.29
C PRO A 19 40.98 2.34 -9.26
N GLY A 20 41.63 2.12 -10.41
CA GLY A 20 41.28 1.10 -11.40
C GLY A 20 41.86 -0.28 -11.08
N GLY A 21 41.10 -1.30 -11.49
CA GLY A 21 41.55 -2.53 -12.16
C GLY A 21 42.73 -3.32 -11.56
N LEU A 22 42.42 -4.50 -10.99
CA LEU A 22 43.35 -5.62 -10.95
C LEU A 22 42.79 -6.78 -11.78
N SER A 23 43.49 -7.05 -12.89
CA SER A 23 43.36 -8.24 -13.72
C SER A 23 44.19 -9.39 -13.16
N ALA A 24 43.64 -10.59 -13.27
CA ALA A 24 44.28 -11.85 -13.67
C ALA A 24 45.73 -12.11 -13.23
N LYS A 25 45.91 -13.12 -12.37
CA LYS A 25 46.98 -14.12 -12.54
C LYS A 25 46.45 -15.53 -12.29
N GLN A 26 46.53 -16.33 -13.35
CA GLN A 26 46.61 -17.77 -13.33
C GLN A 26 47.85 -18.20 -12.54
N GLU A 27 47.75 -19.25 -11.74
CA GLU A 27 48.87 -20.17 -11.53
C GLU A 27 48.33 -21.59 -11.33
N GLU A 28 48.53 -22.40 -12.36
CA GLU A 28 48.53 -23.86 -12.29
C GLU A 28 49.78 -24.30 -11.53
N LYS A 29 49.65 -25.17 -10.52
CA LYS A 29 50.70 -26.17 -10.22
C LYS A 29 50.07 -27.52 -9.87
N LYS A 30 50.39 -28.47 -10.75
CA LYS A 30 50.22 -29.91 -10.63
C LYS A 30 51.14 -30.46 -9.53
N GLY A 31 50.68 -31.51 -8.86
CA GLY A 31 51.47 -32.73 -8.71
C GLY A 31 52.01 -33.09 -7.32
N PHE A 32 51.57 -34.27 -6.87
CA PHE A 32 52.44 -35.45 -6.67
C PHE A 32 52.87 -35.82 -5.23
N PHE A 33 52.56 -37.09 -4.90
CA PHE A 33 53.00 -37.95 -3.77
C PHE A 33 52.54 -37.57 -2.34
N GLY A 34 52.06 -38.47 -1.49
CA GLY A 34 52.09 -39.93 -1.57
C GLY A 34 51.25 -40.61 -0.49
N SER A 35 51.04 -41.89 -0.73
CA SER A 35 50.47 -42.89 0.17
C SER A 35 51.21 -42.96 1.50
N PHE A 36 50.48 -43.15 2.59
CA PHE A 36 51.02 -43.81 3.78
C PHE A 36 50.00 -44.81 4.33
N PHE A 37 50.25 -46.09 4.03
CA PHE A 37 49.72 -47.22 4.78
C PHE A 37 50.48 -47.30 6.11
N GLY A 38 49.76 -47.40 7.23
CA GLY A 38 50.32 -47.70 8.54
C GLY A 38 49.46 -48.71 9.27
N LYS A 39 49.90 -49.97 9.27
CA LYS A 39 49.26 -51.14 9.89
C LYS A 39 49.92 -51.42 11.25
N LYS A 40 49.10 -51.87 12.21
CA LYS A 40 49.37 -52.76 13.37
C LYS A 40 50.00 -52.22 14.67
N ALA A 41 49.29 -52.44 15.78
CA ALA A 41 49.66 -53.25 16.98
C ALA A 41 48.49 -53.16 18.00
N SER A 42 47.68 -54.18 18.30
CA SER A 42 47.85 -55.29 19.27
C SER A 42 48.28 -54.87 20.69
N GLY A 43 47.41 -55.03 21.69
CA GLY A 43 47.79 -54.96 23.11
C GLY A 43 46.64 -54.90 24.14
N LYS A 44 46.13 -56.07 24.54
CA LYS A 44 45.65 -56.55 25.86
C LYS A 44 44.90 -55.63 26.87
N GLU A 45 43.69 -56.09 27.20
CA GLU A 45 43.11 -56.39 28.54
C GLU A 45 43.40 -55.49 29.75
N GLN A 46 42.35 -54.88 30.34
CA GLN A 46 41.61 -55.38 31.51
C GLN A 46 40.46 -54.41 31.93
N PRO A 47 39.41 -54.90 32.62
CA PRO A 47 38.20 -54.14 32.91
C PRO A 47 38.33 -53.36 34.23
N LYS A 48 37.78 -52.14 34.28
CA LYS A 48 37.61 -51.39 35.53
C LYS A 48 36.15 -51.31 35.92
N GLU A 49 35.94 -51.66 37.17
CA GLU A 49 34.72 -51.84 37.91
C GLU A 49 33.91 -50.55 38.05
N LEU A 50 32.59 -50.73 38.10
CA LEU A 50 31.60 -49.74 38.51
C LEU A 50 31.78 -49.41 40.01
N PRO A 51 31.71 -48.14 40.43
CA PRO A 51 31.35 -47.81 41.79
C PRO A 51 29.83 -47.64 41.95
N PRO A 52 29.31 -47.90 43.16
CA PRO A 52 27.90 -48.09 43.44
C PRO A 52 27.10 -46.78 43.56
N GLU A 53 25.79 -46.94 43.39
CA GLU A 53 24.75 -45.99 43.73
C GLU A 53 24.93 -45.44 45.16
N THR A 54 25.12 -44.14 45.27
CA THR A 54 24.87 -43.38 46.50
C THR A 54 23.61 -42.57 46.32
N PHE A 55 22.52 -43.05 46.93
CA PHE A 55 21.37 -42.25 47.31
C PHE A 55 21.82 -41.16 48.30
N ALA A 56 21.50 -39.91 47.99
CA ALA A 56 21.63 -38.77 48.88
C ALA A 56 20.41 -37.85 48.72
N PRO A 57 20.02 -37.13 49.78
CA PRO A 57 18.62 -36.98 50.20
C PRO A 57 17.92 -35.73 49.68
N LEU A 58 16.59 -35.75 49.78
CA LEU A 58 15.70 -34.59 49.73
C LEU A 58 16.24 -33.41 50.56
N GLU A 59 16.55 -32.30 49.88
CA GLU A 59 16.65 -30.98 50.50
C GLU A 59 15.65 -30.02 49.84
N GLU A 60 14.62 -29.75 50.63
CA GLU A 60 13.90 -28.49 50.88
C GLU A 60 13.74 -27.45 49.76
N MET A 61 12.48 -27.23 49.45
CA MET A 61 11.95 -26.13 48.65
C MET A 61 12.23 -24.75 49.30
N PRO A 62 12.63 -23.73 48.54
CA PRO A 62 12.38 -22.35 48.93
C PRO A 62 10.94 -21.94 48.59
N SER A 63 10.27 -21.38 49.60
CA SER A 63 8.90 -20.88 49.57
C SER A 63 8.72 -19.71 48.59
N GLU A 64 7.74 -19.85 47.70
CA GLU A 64 7.22 -18.75 46.88
C GLU A 64 6.42 -17.79 47.77
N LYS A 65 6.86 -16.52 47.81
CA LYS A 65 6.05 -15.39 48.30
C LYS A 65 4.97 -15.05 47.28
N PRO A 66 3.74 -14.70 47.71
CA PRO A 66 2.68 -14.30 46.80
C PRO A 66 2.96 -12.90 46.22
N PRO A 67 2.79 -12.67 44.90
CA PRO A 67 2.89 -11.33 44.36
C PRO A 67 1.64 -10.51 44.73
N GLU A 68 1.92 -9.31 45.24
CA GLU A 68 0.98 -8.26 45.57
C GLU A 68 0.09 -7.87 44.37
N LYS A 69 -1.20 -7.69 44.68
CA LYS A 69 -2.21 -7.11 43.80
C LYS A 69 -1.80 -5.69 43.38
N LYS A 70 -1.35 -5.52 42.14
CA LYS A 70 -1.30 -4.22 41.47
C LYS A 70 -2.52 -4.04 40.57
N LYS A 71 -3.09 -2.84 40.69
CA LYS A 71 -4.36 -2.38 40.14
C LYS A 71 -4.39 -2.54 38.62
N SER A 72 -5.47 -3.13 38.13
CA SER A 72 -5.83 -3.23 36.72
C SER A 72 -6.21 -1.84 36.18
N GLU A 73 -5.32 -1.22 35.40
CA GLU A 73 -5.71 -0.19 34.46
C GLU A 73 -6.24 -0.86 33.20
N PHE A 74 -7.52 -0.60 32.93
CA PHE A 74 -8.28 -1.11 31.80
C PHE A 74 -7.88 -0.30 30.56
N THR A 75 -6.95 -0.80 29.76
CA THR A 75 -6.72 -0.28 28.40
C THR A 75 -7.07 -1.35 27.37
N CYS A 76 -8.11 -1.04 26.60
CA CYS A 76 -8.72 -1.85 25.55
C CYS A 76 -7.67 -2.38 24.55
N SER A 77 -7.49 -3.71 24.56
CA SER A 77 -6.58 -4.45 23.67
C SER A 77 -7.04 -4.52 22.20
N ILE A 78 -8.16 -3.87 21.84
CA ILE A 78 -8.76 -4.00 20.50
C ILE A 78 -8.19 -2.96 19.50
N CYS A 79 -7.47 -1.93 19.95
CA CYS A 79 -7.08 -0.82 19.07
C CYS A 79 -5.68 -0.94 18.41
N ASN A 80 -4.89 -1.97 18.70
CA ASN A 80 -3.50 -2.10 18.19
C ASN A 80 -3.29 -3.20 17.13
N ALA A 81 -4.34 -3.90 16.70
CA ALA A 81 -4.28 -4.89 15.63
C ALA A 81 -4.34 -4.26 14.21
N GLU A 82 -4.77 -3.00 14.09
CA GLU A 82 -5.08 -2.38 12.80
C GLU A 82 -3.84 -1.89 12.02
N PHE A 83 -2.70 -1.66 12.68
CA PHE A 83 -1.51 -1.07 12.03
C PHE A 83 -0.51 -2.09 11.46
N LYS A 84 -0.59 -3.38 11.85
CA LYS A 84 0.35 -4.41 11.38
C LYS A 84 -0.08 -5.10 10.08
N ASN A 85 -1.34 -4.97 9.66
CA ASN A 85 -1.87 -5.68 8.49
C ASN A 85 -1.60 -5.00 7.13
N ALA A 86 -1.35 -3.69 7.08
CA ALA A 86 -1.12 -2.98 5.81
C ALA A 86 0.24 -3.32 5.15
N LYS A 87 1.25 -3.76 5.93
CA LYS A 87 2.60 -4.06 5.40
C LYS A 87 2.80 -5.53 5.02
N ALA A 88 1.97 -6.44 5.55
CA ALA A 88 1.95 -7.85 5.15
C ALA A 88 1.22 -8.08 3.81
N LEU A 89 0.41 -7.11 3.35
CA LEU A 89 -0.35 -7.18 2.10
C LEU A 89 0.49 -7.19 0.80
N LYS A 90 1.79 -6.84 0.86
CA LYS A 90 2.68 -6.84 -0.32
C LYS A 90 3.48 -8.13 -0.53
N LEU A 91 3.37 -9.11 0.37
CA LEU A 91 4.21 -10.32 0.35
C LEU A 91 3.49 -11.63 -0.06
N HIS A 92 2.17 -11.61 -0.27
CA HIS A 92 1.41 -12.80 -0.68
C HIS A 92 1.05 -12.88 -2.17
N THR A 93 1.43 -11.92 -3.01
CA THR A 93 1.11 -11.90 -4.45
C THR A 93 2.02 -12.76 -5.34
N LYS A 94 2.77 -13.72 -4.79
CA LYS A 94 3.76 -14.54 -5.55
C LYS A 94 3.62 -16.05 -5.43
N GLN A 95 2.46 -16.57 -5.06
CA GLN A 95 2.15 -17.98 -5.28
C GLN A 95 0.97 -18.09 -6.22
N ALA A 96 1.27 -18.10 -7.52
CA ALA A 96 0.34 -18.60 -8.52
C ALA A 96 0.05 -20.07 -8.17
N HIS A 97 -1.19 -20.36 -7.77
CA HIS A 97 -1.65 -21.73 -7.66
C HIS A 97 -1.52 -22.41 -9.04
N PRO A 98 -0.89 -23.59 -9.14
CA PRO A 98 -0.75 -24.32 -10.40
C PRO A 98 -2.05 -24.98 -10.89
N GLY A 99 -3.22 -24.61 -10.34
CA GLY A 99 -4.54 -25.01 -10.82
C GLY A 99 -5.18 -23.85 -11.59
N GLY A 100 -5.30 -24.00 -12.91
CA GLY A 100 -5.73 -22.97 -13.86
C GLY A 100 -6.95 -22.14 -13.43
N ILE A 101 -6.84 -20.84 -13.72
CA ILE A 101 -7.80 -19.73 -13.57
C ILE A 101 -9.25 -20.20 -13.79
N LYS A 102 -9.94 -20.59 -12.71
CA LYS A 102 -11.36 -21.02 -12.78
C LYS A 102 -12.35 -19.87 -12.68
N TYR A 103 -11.90 -18.66 -12.37
CA TYR A 103 -12.75 -17.50 -12.13
C TYR A 103 -12.20 -16.27 -12.84
N CYS A 104 -12.57 -16.08 -14.11
CA CYS A 104 -12.40 -14.80 -14.80
C CYS A 104 -13.73 -14.02 -14.71
N LEU A 105 -13.68 -12.75 -14.31
CA LEU A 105 -14.83 -11.86 -14.40
C LEU A 105 -14.89 -11.30 -15.82
N ILE A 106 -16.04 -11.41 -16.49
CA ILE A 106 -16.26 -10.87 -17.83
C ILE A 106 -17.08 -9.60 -17.71
N LEU A 107 -16.52 -8.48 -18.15
CA LEU A 107 -17.18 -7.18 -18.14
C LEU A 107 -18.25 -7.09 -19.24
N LYS A 108 -19.18 -6.14 -19.10
CA LYS A 108 -20.19 -5.82 -20.13
C LYS A 108 -19.58 -5.53 -21.51
N THR A 109 -18.35 -5.01 -21.54
CA THR A 109 -17.55 -4.74 -22.75
C THR A 109 -16.98 -6.01 -23.40
N GLY A 110 -17.01 -7.15 -22.72
CA GLY A 110 -16.39 -8.41 -23.13
C GLY A 110 -14.97 -8.61 -22.61
N ASP A 111 -14.41 -7.62 -21.91
CA ASP A 111 -13.08 -7.68 -21.30
C ASP A 111 -13.04 -8.69 -20.14
N LYS A 112 -11.89 -9.33 -19.94
CA LYS A 112 -11.70 -10.38 -18.93
C LYS A 112 -10.70 -9.93 -17.86
N ILE A 113 -11.14 -9.89 -16.61
CA ILE A 113 -10.30 -9.59 -15.44
C ILE A 113 -9.68 -10.89 -14.93
N LYS A 114 -8.34 -10.96 -14.91
CA LYS A 114 -7.61 -12.18 -14.54
C LYS A 114 -6.92 -12.08 -13.18
N ASP A 115 -6.49 -10.89 -12.81
CA ASP A 115 -5.78 -10.64 -11.56
C ASP A 115 -6.26 -9.35 -10.88
N PHE A 116 -5.67 -9.07 -9.71
CA PHE A 116 -6.05 -7.93 -8.90
C PHE A 116 -5.69 -6.58 -9.55
N ASP A 117 -4.59 -6.54 -10.32
CA ASP A 117 -4.14 -5.31 -10.98
C ASP A 117 -5.07 -4.96 -12.15
N ASP A 118 -5.52 -5.96 -12.91
CA ASP A 118 -6.58 -5.82 -13.92
C ASP A 118 -7.86 -5.26 -13.27
N LEU A 119 -8.29 -5.80 -12.13
CA LEU A 119 -9.50 -5.35 -11.44
C LEU A 119 -9.43 -3.85 -11.13
N VAL A 120 -8.31 -3.43 -10.56
CA VAL A 120 -8.05 -2.04 -10.19
C VAL A 120 -7.99 -1.14 -11.43
N HIS A 121 -7.32 -1.61 -12.48
CA HIS A 121 -7.21 -0.89 -13.75
C HIS A 121 -8.59 -0.67 -14.38
N TYR A 122 -9.38 -1.73 -14.53
CA TYR A 122 -10.71 -1.65 -15.12
C TYR A 122 -11.65 -0.78 -14.30
N ILE A 123 -11.69 -0.91 -12.97
CA ILE A 123 -12.56 -0.04 -12.12
C ILE A 123 -12.13 1.43 -12.24
N LYS A 124 -10.85 1.72 -12.43
CA LYS A 124 -10.37 3.10 -12.58
C LYS A 124 -10.82 3.74 -13.90
N TYR A 125 -10.78 2.98 -14.99
CA TYR A 125 -10.98 3.52 -16.34
C TYR A 125 -12.35 3.19 -16.95
N MET A 126 -13.16 2.32 -16.33
CA MET A 126 -14.52 2.05 -16.81
C MET A 126 -15.46 3.24 -16.59
N ASP A 127 -16.44 3.35 -17.47
CA ASP A 127 -17.55 4.30 -17.34
C ASP A 127 -18.47 3.91 -16.17
N ASP A 128 -19.21 4.91 -15.66
CA ASP A 128 -20.05 4.73 -14.47
C ASP A 128 -21.25 3.81 -14.76
N ASP A 129 -21.72 3.71 -16.00
CA ASP A 129 -22.81 2.82 -16.39
C ASP A 129 -22.37 1.35 -16.38
N THR A 130 -21.16 1.07 -16.87
CA THR A 130 -20.54 -0.25 -16.78
C THR A 130 -20.27 -0.62 -15.32
N PHE A 131 -19.78 0.31 -14.49
CA PHE A 131 -19.61 0.05 -13.06
C PHE A 131 -20.95 -0.24 -12.36
N ALA A 132 -21.99 0.57 -12.63
CA ALA A 132 -23.32 0.38 -12.08
C ALA A 132 -23.95 -0.96 -12.52
N TYR A 133 -23.71 -1.39 -13.75
CA TYR A 133 -24.17 -2.68 -14.26
C TYR A 133 -23.67 -3.85 -13.38
N HIS A 134 -22.38 -3.85 -13.04
CA HIS A 134 -21.76 -4.90 -12.22
C HIS A 134 -21.95 -4.75 -10.70
N THR A 135 -22.61 -3.68 -10.24
CA THR A 135 -22.79 -3.39 -8.79
C THR A 135 -24.24 -3.20 -8.35
N SER A 136 -25.18 -2.96 -9.27
CA SER A 136 -26.57 -2.59 -8.96
C SER A 136 -27.40 -3.70 -8.29
N LYS A 137 -27.22 -4.97 -8.68
CA LYS A 137 -27.97 -6.11 -8.15
C LYS A 137 -27.16 -6.92 -7.14
N THR A 138 -25.95 -7.27 -7.55
CA THR A 138 -24.94 -7.99 -6.78
C THR A 138 -23.61 -7.38 -7.18
N ASN A 139 -22.72 -7.13 -6.21
CA ASN A 139 -21.41 -6.57 -6.52
C ASN A 139 -20.51 -7.70 -7.04
N GLU A 140 -20.51 -7.88 -8.36
CA GLU A 140 -19.77 -8.95 -9.03
C GLU A 140 -18.26 -8.84 -8.81
N PHE A 141 -17.75 -7.62 -8.64
CA PHE A 141 -16.35 -7.41 -8.26
C PHE A 141 -16.05 -7.99 -6.87
N ALA A 142 -16.96 -7.82 -5.92
CA ALA A 142 -16.79 -8.34 -4.56
C ALA A 142 -16.87 -9.87 -4.53
N ASP A 143 -17.82 -10.45 -5.27
CA ASP A 143 -17.95 -11.89 -5.40
C ASP A 143 -16.74 -12.50 -6.11
N TRP A 144 -16.17 -11.81 -7.10
CA TRP A 144 -14.93 -12.22 -7.74
C TRP A 144 -13.74 -12.14 -6.77
N VAL A 145 -13.58 -11.05 -6.01
CA VAL A 145 -12.51 -10.93 -5.00
C VAL A 145 -12.63 -12.02 -3.92
N GLU A 146 -13.85 -12.35 -3.48
CA GLU A 146 -14.06 -13.40 -2.48
C GLU A 146 -13.68 -14.78 -3.03
N ASN A 147 -14.06 -15.10 -4.27
CA ASN A 147 -13.86 -16.43 -4.83
C ASN A 147 -12.48 -16.63 -5.49
N ALA A 148 -11.96 -15.62 -6.18
CA ALA A 148 -10.71 -15.70 -6.93
C ALA A 148 -9.48 -15.39 -6.08
N LEU A 149 -9.60 -14.49 -5.10
CA LEU A 149 -8.50 -14.07 -4.22
C LEU A 149 -8.65 -14.58 -2.78
N GLU A 150 -9.74 -15.30 -2.48
CA GLU A 150 -10.07 -15.82 -1.14
C GLU A 150 -10.06 -14.73 -0.04
N ASN A 151 -10.30 -13.47 -0.40
CA ASN A 151 -10.22 -12.32 0.51
C ASN A 151 -11.61 -11.81 0.91
N ARG A 152 -12.22 -12.47 1.90
CA ARG A 152 -13.56 -12.16 2.41
C ARG A 152 -13.68 -10.75 3.00
N GLU A 153 -12.63 -10.24 3.64
CA GLU A 153 -12.67 -8.89 4.25
C GLU A 153 -12.71 -7.80 3.19
N LEU A 154 -11.88 -7.92 2.14
CA LEU A 154 -11.87 -6.97 1.04
C LEU A 154 -13.18 -7.03 0.26
N ALA A 155 -13.70 -8.24 0.00
CA ALA A 155 -15.00 -8.44 -0.61
C ALA A 155 -16.13 -7.78 0.21
N ALA A 156 -16.16 -7.96 1.54
CA ALA A 156 -17.15 -7.33 2.40
C ALA A 156 -17.10 -5.81 2.32
N LYS A 157 -15.89 -5.21 2.31
CA LYS A 157 -15.73 -3.75 2.11
C LYS A 157 -16.19 -3.33 0.72
N LEU A 158 -15.87 -4.10 -0.31
CA LEU A 158 -16.24 -3.79 -1.68
C LEU A 158 -17.77 -3.86 -1.89
N ARG A 159 -18.47 -4.79 -1.21
CA ARG A 159 -19.95 -4.83 -1.18
C ARG A 159 -20.59 -3.56 -0.63
N THR A 160 -19.92 -2.85 0.28
CA THR A 160 -20.41 -1.58 0.81
C THR A 160 -20.15 -0.38 -0.10
N ALA A 161 -19.25 -0.52 -1.07
CA ALA A 161 -18.93 0.55 -2.02
C ALA A 161 -20.03 0.67 -3.08
N LYS A 162 -20.74 1.81 -3.06
CA LYS A 162 -21.82 2.13 -4.00
C LYS A 162 -21.35 2.92 -5.22
N THR A 163 -20.17 3.54 -5.13
CA THR A 163 -19.60 4.38 -6.17
C THR A 163 -18.25 3.84 -6.63
N LYS A 164 -17.87 4.16 -7.87
CA LYS A 164 -16.56 3.81 -8.43
C LYS A 164 -15.41 4.29 -7.55
N VAL A 165 -15.53 5.52 -7.03
CA VAL A 165 -14.55 6.14 -6.13
C VAL A 165 -14.43 5.37 -4.81
N ASP A 166 -15.54 4.94 -4.22
CA ASP A 166 -15.52 4.14 -2.99
C ASP A 166 -14.88 2.77 -3.22
N ALA A 167 -15.15 2.13 -4.36
CA ALA A 167 -14.55 0.85 -4.72
C ALA A 167 -13.02 0.98 -4.88
N ILE A 168 -12.54 2.03 -5.56
CA ILE A 168 -11.11 2.35 -5.67
C ILE A 168 -10.50 2.60 -4.28
N ARG A 169 -11.18 3.35 -3.41
CA ARG A 169 -10.73 3.63 -2.03
C ARG A 169 -10.58 2.35 -1.22
N VAL A 170 -11.48 1.39 -1.40
CA VAL A 170 -11.42 0.07 -0.76
C VAL A 170 -10.22 -0.74 -1.30
N LEU A 171 -10.01 -0.75 -2.63
CA LEU A 171 -8.96 -1.55 -3.27
C LEU A 171 -7.54 -1.03 -3.00
N TYR A 172 -7.32 0.30 -2.98
CA TYR A 172 -6.03 0.90 -2.66
C TYR A 172 -5.77 1.02 -1.15
N GLY A 173 -6.76 0.68 -0.32
CA GLY A 173 -6.66 0.67 1.13
C GLY A 173 -6.24 2.01 1.72
N LYS A 174 -7.17 2.96 1.85
CA LYS A 174 -7.03 4.19 2.67
C LYS A 174 -5.70 4.97 2.52
N ASP A 175 -4.94 4.84 1.43
CA ASP A 175 -3.83 5.76 1.18
C ASP A 175 -4.44 7.07 0.63
N VAL A 176 -4.81 7.94 1.57
CA VAL A 176 -5.51 9.24 1.42
C VAL A 176 -4.82 10.19 0.42
N ARG A 177 -3.60 9.89 -0.03
CA ARG A 177 -2.83 10.75 -0.94
C ARG A 177 -3.41 10.88 -2.35
N ASN A 178 -4.24 9.94 -2.82
CA ASN A 178 -4.92 10.07 -4.11
C ASN A 178 -6.31 10.73 -4.04
N GLU A 179 -6.85 11.03 -2.84
CA GLU A 179 -8.16 11.66 -2.73
C GLU A 179 -8.16 13.10 -3.24
N GLU A 180 -7.06 13.82 -3.02
CA GLU A 180 -6.91 15.20 -3.46
C GLU A 180 -6.67 15.28 -4.98
N GLU A 181 -5.90 14.35 -5.56
CA GLU A 181 -5.73 14.25 -7.02
C GLU A 181 -7.02 13.86 -7.73
N MET A 182 -7.77 12.89 -7.20
CA MET A 182 -9.06 12.49 -7.77
C MET A 182 -10.09 13.61 -7.68
N ARG A 183 -10.22 14.28 -6.51
CA ARG A 183 -11.10 15.45 -6.36
C ARG A 183 -10.73 16.57 -7.31
N LYS A 184 -9.43 16.84 -7.46
CA LYS A 184 -8.93 17.87 -8.37
C LYS A 184 -9.21 17.53 -9.82
N SER A 185 -9.07 16.26 -10.23
CA SER A 185 -9.43 15.82 -11.58
C SER A 185 -10.94 15.90 -11.86
N GLU A 186 -11.78 15.65 -10.84
CA GLU A 186 -13.24 15.73 -10.98
C GLU A 186 -13.72 17.20 -11.01
N GLU A 187 -13.06 18.07 -10.26
CA GLU A 187 -13.29 19.51 -10.25
C GLU A 187 -12.80 20.16 -11.55
N GLU A 188 -11.65 19.73 -12.09
CA GLU A 188 -11.16 20.13 -13.42
C GLU A 188 -12.09 19.63 -14.54
N ALA A 189 -12.61 18.40 -14.46
CA ALA A 189 -13.59 17.89 -15.43
C ALA A 189 -14.91 18.65 -15.36
N LYS A 190 -15.39 19.00 -14.16
CA LYS A 190 -16.58 19.86 -13.99
C LYS A 190 -16.34 21.27 -14.52
N ALA A 191 -15.15 21.84 -14.30
CA ALA A 191 -14.77 23.15 -14.82
C ALA A 191 -14.68 23.14 -16.36
N GLN A 192 -14.08 22.11 -16.96
CA GLN A 192 -14.02 21.96 -18.41
C GLN A 192 -15.41 21.83 -19.03
N LYS A 193 -16.27 21.01 -18.44
CA LYS A 193 -17.66 20.85 -18.89
C LYS A 193 -18.46 22.16 -18.77
N ALA A 194 -18.27 22.92 -17.69
CA ALA A 194 -18.90 24.23 -17.51
C ALA A 194 -18.42 25.26 -18.54
N VAL A 195 -17.12 25.24 -18.89
CA VAL A 195 -16.57 26.11 -19.95
C VAL A 195 -17.13 25.72 -21.31
N GLU A 196 -17.30 24.43 -21.59
CA GLU A 196 -17.88 23.94 -22.85
C GLU A 196 -19.38 24.33 -22.97
N GLU A 197 -20.16 24.23 -21.88
CA GLU A 197 -21.56 24.71 -21.83
C GLU A 197 -21.68 26.24 -21.93
N GLU A 198 -20.70 27.00 -21.42
CA GLU A 198 -20.69 28.47 -21.51
C GLU A 198 -20.31 28.99 -22.90
N ILE A 199 -19.53 28.21 -23.67
CA ILE A 199 -19.16 28.56 -25.05
C ILE A 199 -20.35 28.40 -26.01
N ASP A 200 -21.26 27.45 -25.75
CA ASP A 200 -22.43 27.20 -26.60
C ASP A 200 -23.59 28.19 -26.37
N LEU A 201 -23.52 29.03 -25.33
CA LEU A 201 -24.56 30.00 -24.99
C LEU A 201 -24.19 31.46 -25.27
N ARG A 202 -23.02 31.76 -25.84
CA ARG A 202 -22.71 33.13 -26.27
C ARG A 202 -23.47 33.44 -27.57
N PRO A 203 -24.40 34.40 -27.57
CA PRO A 203 -25.06 34.84 -28.80
C PRO A 203 -23.99 35.34 -29.78
N VAL A 204 -24.04 34.84 -31.01
CA VAL A 204 -23.19 35.27 -32.12
C VAL A 204 -23.68 36.63 -32.60
N GLU A 205 -23.50 37.66 -31.78
CA GLU A 205 -23.79 39.03 -32.13
C GLU A 205 -22.47 39.81 -31.99
N ASP A 206 -22.07 40.51 -33.05
CA ASP A 206 -20.95 41.47 -33.13
C ASP A 206 -19.50 41.00 -33.48
N TYR A 207 -19.29 39.84 -34.11
CA TYR A 207 -17.95 39.52 -34.65
C TYR A 207 -17.58 40.19 -36.00
N GLU A 208 -18.51 40.85 -36.69
CA GLU A 208 -18.21 41.54 -37.96
C GLU A 208 -17.53 42.92 -37.79
N LYS A 209 -17.51 43.49 -36.59
CA LYS A 209 -17.02 44.86 -36.38
C LYS A 209 -15.50 44.99 -36.16
N TYR A 210 -14.79 43.88 -35.97
CA TYR A 210 -13.39 43.89 -35.54
C TYR A 210 -12.43 43.02 -36.36
N MET A 211 -12.80 42.58 -37.56
CA MET A 211 -11.83 42.02 -38.52
C MET A 211 -11.05 43.18 -39.18
N PRO A 212 -9.74 43.35 -38.93
CA PRO A 212 -8.93 44.32 -39.64
C PRO A 212 -8.79 43.85 -41.09
N LYS A 213 -9.08 44.73 -42.05
CA LYS A 213 -8.83 44.47 -43.48
C LYS A 213 -7.38 44.06 -43.67
N GLU A 214 -7.17 42.83 -44.15
CA GLU A 214 -5.86 42.29 -44.52
C GLU A 214 -5.20 43.17 -45.58
N GLU A 215 -4.14 43.88 -45.17
CA GLU A 215 -3.20 44.53 -46.05
C GLU A 215 -2.18 43.46 -46.50
N LEU A 216 -2.33 42.99 -47.74
CA LEU A 216 -1.46 42.04 -48.40
C LEU A 216 -0.02 42.58 -48.46
N LEU A 217 0.88 42.05 -47.63
CA LEU A 217 2.33 42.21 -47.78
C LEU A 217 2.93 41.04 -48.59
N PRO A 218 3.95 41.30 -49.42
CA PRO A 218 4.53 40.32 -50.32
C PRO A 218 5.47 39.35 -49.58
N ARG A 219 5.43 38.08 -50.00
CA ARG A 219 6.32 37.00 -49.58
C ARG A 219 7.79 37.41 -49.74
N LYS A 220 8.57 37.40 -48.66
CA LYS A 220 10.03 37.42 -48.70
C LYS A 220 10.59 36.02 -48.50
N ALA A 221 11.56 35.72 -49.35
CA ALA A 221 12.29 34.49 -49.49
C ALA A 221 13.15 34.15 -48.26
N GLU A 222 13.40 32.85 -48.15
CA GLU A 222 14.15 32.12 -47.14
C GLU A 222 15.56 32.66 -46.89
N GLU A 223 15.94 32.64 -45.61
CA GLU A 223 17.26 32.97 -45.11
C GLU A 223 18.28 31.84 -45.37
N LYS A 224 19.50 32.22 -45.76
CA LYS A 224 20.73 31.48 -45.44
C LYS A 224 21.71 32.39 -44.68
N PRO A 225 22.60 31.83 -43.83
CA PRO A 225 23.18 32.59 -42.74
C PRO A 225 24.53 33.23 -43.07
N LYS A 226 24.71 34.40 -42.46
CA LYS A 226 25.93 34.98 -41.87
C LYS A 226 27.25 34.85 -42.65
N GLY A 227 27.69 36.00 -43.18
CA GLY A 227 29.09 36.32 -43.43
C GLY A 227 29.41 37.74 -42.94
N LEU A 228 30.32 37.83 -41.97
CA LEU A 228 31.09 39.03 -41.63
C LEU A 228 31.53 39.82 -42.88
N PHE A 229 31.41 41.16 -42.90
CA PHE A 229 32.46 42.15 -43.25
C PHE A 229 31.89 43.56 -43.50
N GLY A 230 32.65 44.59 -43.11
CA GLY A 230 32.63 45.96 -43.68
C GLY A 230 31.62 46.92 -43.04
N ILE A 231 32.01 47.83 -42.13
CA ILE A 231 32.58 49.16 -42.44
C ILE A 231 31.86 49.82 -43.62
N PHE A 232 31.05 50.87 -43.39
CA PHE A 232 31.13 52.16 -44.11
C PHE A 232 30.12 53.22 -43.63
N ARG A 233 30.69 54.41 -43.36
CA ARG A 233 30.19 55.80 -43.55
C ARG A 233 28.77 56.24 -43.16
N LYS A 234 28.75 57.12 -42.16
CA LYS A 234 28.25 58.52 -42.19
C LYS A 234 27.42 58.93 -43.42
N SER A 235 26.18 59.34 -43.17
CA SER A 235 25.49 60.37 -43.96
C SER A 235 24.77 61.34 -43.02
N ALA A 236 25.18 62.61 -43.11
CA ALA A 236 24.62 63.73 -42.39
C ALA A 236 23.48 64.34 -43.22
N GLU A 237 22.25 64.26 -42.72
CA GLU A 237 21.13 65.03 -43.25
C GLU A 237 21.16 66.46 -42.70
N LYS A 238 21.62 67.39 -43.54
CA LYS A 238 21.45 68.83 -43.34
C LYS A 238 19.99 69.20 -43.66
N LYS A 239 19.15 69.37 -42.63
CA LYS A 239 17.89 70.10 -42.77
C LYS A 239 18.19 71.60 -42.89
N LYS A 240 17.94 72.15 -44.09
CA LYS A 240 17.87 73.58 -44.38
C LYS A 240 16.79 74.23 -43.50
N VAL A 241 17.18 75.28 -42.77
CA VAL A 241 16.27 76.24 -42.12
C VAL A 241 16.01 77.35 -43.15
N PRO A 242 14.76 77.80 -43.36
CA PRO A 242 14.46 78.88 -44.29
C PRO A 242 14.89 80.23 -43.70
N GLU A 243 15.64 80.97 -44.50
CA GLU A 243 16.06 82.35 -44.31
C GLU A 243 14.85 83.27 -44.58
N PRO A 244 14.53 84.28 -43.74
CA PRO A 244 13.43 85.18 -44.05
C PRO A 244 13.86 86.15 -45.16
N ALA A 245 13.06 86.16 -46.22
CA ALA A 245 13.11 87.09 -47.33
C ALA A 245 13.17 88.54 -46.80
N ASN A 246 14.26 89.23 -47.13
CA ASN A 246 14.42 90.66 -46.97
C ASN A 246 14.72 91.25 -48.35
N GLN A 247 13.69 91.33 -49.18
CA GLN A 247 13.74 91.97 -50.49
C GLN A 247 12.40 92.66 -50.75
N GLU A 248 12.11 93.74 -50.02
CA GLU A 248 10.99 94.62 -50.38
C GLU A 248 11.09 96.00 -49.67
N LYS A 249 12.26 96.67 -49.71
CA LYS A 249 12.39 98.06 -49.22
C LYS A 249 13.43 98.90 -49.98
N VAL A 250 13.60 98.66 -51.28
CA VAL A 250 14.47 99.49 -52.14
C VAL A 250 13.68 100.20 -53.26
N SER A 251 12.40 99.90 -53.48
CA SER A 251 11.60 100.59 -54.51
C SER A 251 11.04 101.95 -54.08
N GLU A 252 10.69 102.14 -52.80
CA GLU A 252 10.06 103.39 -52.33
C GLU A 252 11.06 104.56 -52.17
N GLN A 253 12.34 104.28 -51.92
CA GLN A 253 13.35 105.34 -51.76
C GLN A 253 13.71 106.02 -53.09
N THR A 254 13.66 105.27 -54.20
CA THR A 254 13.89 105.80 -55.56
C THR A 254 12.71 106.56 -56.15
N GLU A 255 11.49 106.42 -55.60
CA GLU A 255 10.29 107.05 -56.14
C GLU A 255 10.04 108.44 -55.54
N MET A 256 10.38 108.65 -54.26
CA MET A 256 10.41 110.00 -53.66
C MET A 256 11.56 110.88 -54.20
N GLU A 257 12.73 110.29 -54.48
CA GLU A 257 13.85 111.04 -55.09
C GLU A 257 13.54 111.49 -56.53
N LYS A 258 12.71 110.72 -57.25
CA LYS A 258 12.23 111.09 -58.59
C LYS A 258 11.19 112.22 -58.56
N GLN A 259 10.31 112.25 -57.57
CA GLN A 259 9.33 113.35 -57.39
C GLN A 259 10.00 114.67 -56.96
N LEU A 260 11.12 114.62 -56.23
CA LEU A 260 11.87 115.82 -55.84
C LEU A 260 12.71 116.39 -57.00
N GLN A 261 13.20 115.55 -57.91
CA GLN A 261 13.92 116.00 -59.12
C GLN A 261 12.99 116.55 -60.20
N GLU A 262 11.73 116.10 -60.25
CA GLU A 262 10.70 116.60 -61.18
C GLU A 262 10.17 117.99 -60.77
N SER A 263 10.05 118.26 -59.45
CA SER A 263 9.59 119.57 -58.94
C SER A 263 10.63 120.69 -59.06
N MET A 264 11.92 120.36 -59.10
CA MET A 264 13.00 121.34 -59.32
C MET A 264 13.17 121.80 -60.78
N ARG A 265 12.36 121.31 -61.74
CA ARG A 265 12.40 121.73 -63.15
C ARG A 265 11.42 122.84 -63.54
N ILE A 266 10.56 123.30 -62.62
CA ILE A 266 9.55 124.35 -62.87
C ILE A 266 9.80 125.55 -61.95
N VAL A 267 10.94 126.23 -62.12
CA VAL A 267 11.10 127.60 -61.59
C VAL A 267 11.71 128.45 -62.70
N GLY A 268 10.85 129.21 -63.38
CA GLY A 268 11.26 130.22 -64.35
C GLY A 268 11.86 131.47 -63.68
N PRO A 269 12.54 132.34 -64.43
CA PRO A 269 13.23 133.50 -63.88
C PRO A 269 12.22 134.54 -63.36
N LEU A 270 12.34 134.92 -62.10
CA LEU A 270 11.57 136.03 -61.52
C LEU A 270 12.07 137.38 -62.07
N PRO A 271 11.17 138.32 -62.39
CA PRO A 271 11.52 139.63 -62.93
C PRO A 271 12.08 140.59 -61.86
N PRO A 272 12.93 141.55 -62.24
CA PRO A 272 13.52 142.52 -61.33
C PRO A 272 12.51 143.65 -61.04
N GLY A 273 12.13 143.83 -59.77
CA GLY A 273 11.10 144.79 -59.37
C GLY A 273 11.40 145.47 -58.04
N LYS A 274 11.96 146.68 -58.14
CA LYS A 274 11.84 147.84 -57.24
C LYS A 274 12.14 147.63 -55.74
N GLU A 275 13.34 148.04 -55.35
CA GLU A 275 13.74 148.35 -53.99
C GLU A 275 12.99 149.59 -53.48
N GLU A 276 12.12 149.41 -52.48
CA GLU A 276 11.71 150.49 -51.57
C GLU A 276 12.15 150.12 -50.13
N PRO A 277 12.66 151.09 -49.35
CA PRO A 277 13.28 150.80 -48.06
C PRO A 277 12.21 150.72 -46.97
N PHE A 278 11.79 149.49 -46.62
CA PHE A 278 10.97 149.21 -45.44
C PHE A 278 11.85 148.73 -44.28
N PRO A 279 12.39 149.63 -43.43
CA PRO A 279 13.29 149.26 -42.33
C PRO A 279 12.61 148.46 -41.21
N LYS A 280 11.28 148.48 -41.10
CA LYS A 280 10.53 147.72 -40.09
C LYS A 280 10.31 146.27 -40.48
N GLU A 281 9.89 146.02 -41.72
CA GLU A 281 9.72 144.67 -42.27
C GLU A 281 11.06 143.94 -42.37
N LYS A 282 12.15 144.67 -42.67
CA LYS A 282 13.51 144.12 -42.63
C LYS A 282 13.93 143.69 -41.23
N ALA A 283 13.60 144.47 -40.20
CA ALA A 283 13.89 144.13 -38.81
C ALA A 283 13.03 142.94 -38.32
N GLU A 284 11.75 142.88 -38.71
CA GLU A 284 10.89 141.72 -38.44
C GLU A 284 11.39 140.47 -39.17
N LEU A 285 11.87 140.60 -40.41
CA LEU A 285 12.51 139.51 -41.16
C LEU A 285 13.79 139.04 -40.48
N GLU A 286 14.61 139.97 -39.97
CA GLU A 286 15.81 139.64 -39.19
C GLU A 286 15.45 138.87 -37.92
N THR A 287 14.42 139.28 -37.17
CA THR A 287 13.96 138.54 -35.97
C THR A 287 13.36 137.16 -36.28
N LEU A 288 12.58 137.04 -37.36
CA LEU A 288 12.06 135.74 -37.83
C LEU A 288 13.17 134.83 -38.32
N ASN A 289 14.22 135.39 -38.93
CA ASN A 289 15.37 134.63 -39.38
C ASN A 289 16.23 134.16 -38.19
N GLU A 290 16.36 134.97 -37.13
CA GLU A 290 16.96 134.55 -35.86
C GLU A 290 16.14 133.43 -35.18
N GLU A 291 14.81 133.55 -35.08
CA GLU A 291 13.94 132.49 -34.53
C GLU A 291 13.98 131.21 -35.38
N LEU A 292 14.07 131.34 -36.70
CA LEU A 292 14.17 130.21 -37.62
C LEU A 292 15.52 129.50 -37.45
N GLU A 293 16.60 130.25 -37.26
CA GLU A 293 17.93 129.68 -37.01
C GLU A 293 17.98 129.00 -35.64
N GLU A 294 17.35 129.57 -34.60
CA GLU A 294 17.22 128.95 -33.27
C GLU A 294 16.43 127.64 -33.34
N LYS A 295 15.28 127.63 -34.03
CA LYS A 295 14.50 126.40 -34.25
C LYS A 295 15.22 125.39 -35.13
N SER A 296 15.95 125.83 -36.15
CA SER A 296 16.80 124.97 -36.99
C SER A 296 17.87 124.29 -36.13
N GLN A 297 18.48 125.05 -35.21
CA GLN A 297 19.45 124.51 -34.26
C GLN A 297 18.80 123.53 -33.26
N GLU A 298 17.63 123.84 -32.70
CA GLU A 298 16.88 122.94 -31.80
C GLU A 298 16.49 121.63 -32.51
N ILE A 299 16.03 121.72 -33.77
CA ILE A 299 15.73 120.55 -34.60
C ILE A 299 17.01 119.74 -34.86
N SER A 300 18.13 120.40 -35.16
CA SER A 300 19.42 119.73 -35.35
C SER A 300 19.86 118.98 -34.10
N GLU A 301 19.74 119.60 -32.92
CA GLU A 301 20.04 118.98 -31.62
C GLU A 301 19.11 117.79 -31.33
N SER A 302 17.81 117.93 -31.57
CA SER A 302 16.81 116.86 -31.43
C SER A 302 17.09 115.69 -32.38
N VAL A 303 17.43 115.97 -33.65
CA VAL A 303 17.83 114.95 -34.62
C VAL A 303 19.10 114.23 -34.16
N GLN A 304 20.10 114.94 -33.63
CA GLN A 304 21.30 114.33 -33.07
C GLN A 304 20.99 113.44 -31.86
N GLU A 305 20.08 113.85 -30.98
CA GLU A 305 19.63 113.04 -29.85
C GLU A 305 18.88 111.78 -30.32
N LEU A 306 17.98 111.90 -31.30
CA LEU A 306 17.28 110.77 -31.90
C LEU A 306 18.25 109.79 -32.58
N LEU A 307 19.31 110.28 -33.22
CA LEU A 307 20.36 109.44 -33.79
C LEU A 307 21.15 108.70 -32.70
N LYS A 308 21.48 109.36 -31.58
CA LYS A 308 22.09 108.73 -30.40
C LYS A 308 21.17 107.64 -29.84
N ASN A 309 19.89 107.93 -29.64
CA ASN A 309 18.89 106.98 -29.15
C ASN A 309 18.71 105.79 -30.11
N ARG A 310 18.66 106.03 -31.42
CA ARG A 310 18.63 104.98 -32.45
C ARG A 310 19.86 104.08 -32.39
N SER A 311 21.05 104.67 -32.22
CA SER A 311 22.30 103.90 -32.07
C SER A 311 22.29 103.05 -30.80
N TYR A 312 21.81 103.59 -29.68
CA TYR A 312 21.66 102.91 -28.41
C TYR A 312 20.67 101.73 -28.50
N VAL A 313 19.49 101.94 -29.09
CA VAL A 313 18.48 100.88 -29.30
C VAL A 313 19.04 99.78 -30.20
N LYS A 314 19.80 100.13 -31.25
CA LYS A 314 20.44 99.15 -32.14
C LYS A 314 21.48 98.30 -31.39
N ALA A 315 22.30 98.93 -30.54
CA ALA A 315 23.27 98.22 -29.71
C ALA A 315 22.57 97.28 -28.72
N ARG A 316 21.52 97.77 -28.03
CA ARG A 316 20.74 96.98 -27.07
C ARG A 316 19.96 95.83 -27.73
N SER A 317 19.45 96.05 -28.95
CA SER A 317 18.81 95.00 -29.76
C SER A 317 19.81 93.90 -30.12
N LYS A 318 21.05 94.26 -30.47
CA LYS A 318 22.13 93.29 -30.72
C LYS A 318 22.46 92.48 -29.46
N GLU A 319 22.63 93.14 -28.31
CA GLU A 319 22.89 92.47 -27.03
C GLU A 319 21.76 91.50 -26.65
N LEU A 320 20.50 91.91 -26.80
CA LEU A 320 19.34 91.04 -26.56
C LEU A 320 19.34 89.83 -27.51
N SER A 321 19.70 90.03 -28.78
CA SER A 321 19.80 88.93 -29.75
C SER A 321 20.89 87.92 -29.38
N GLU A 322 22.01 88.37 -28.80
CA GLU A 322 23.08 87.50 -28.31
C GLU A 322 22.65 86.72 -27.07
N LYS A 323 22.05 87.40 -26.08
CA LYS A 323 21.46 86.76 -24.89
C LYS A 323 20.39 85.73 -25.26
N LEU A 324 19.54 86.01 -26.24
CA LEU A 324 18.56 85.05 -26.76
C LEU A 324 19.24 83.81 -27.36
N ARG A 325 20.32 83.97 -28.13
CA ARG A 325 21.09 82.83 -28.67
C ARG A 325 21.70 81.99 -27.56
N GLU A 326 22.23 82.61 -26.51
CA GLU A 326 22.78 81.92 -25.35
C GLU A 326 21.72 81.12 -24.59
N ILE A 327 20.54 81.70 -24.36
CA ILE A 327 19.41 81.01 -23.73
C ILE A 327 18.97 79.80 -24.57
N VAL A 328 18.84 79.96 -25.89
CA VAL A 328 18.48 78.85 -26.80
C VAL A 328 19.56 77.76 -26.78
N ALA A 329 20.84 78.12 -26.71
CA ALA A 329 21.93 77.16 -26.57
C ALA A 329 21.88 76.43 -25.22
N GLY A 330 21.56 77.14 -24.13
CA GLY A 330 21.32 76.58 -22.81
C GLY A 330 20.16 75.58 -22.79
N GLN A 331 19.01 75.94 -23.38
CA GLN A 331 17.85 75.06 -23.53
C GLN A 331 18.20 73.78 -24.28
N LYS A 332 18.96 73.87 -25.39
CA LYS A 332 19.45 72.68 -26.12
C LYS A 332 20.34 71.78 -25.27
N LYS A 333 21.18 72.34 -24.39
CA LYS A 333 22.01 71.56 -23.45
C LYS A 333 21.14 70.86 -22.40
N ILE A 334 20.17 71.55 -21.83
CA ILE A 334 19.23 71.00 -20.84
C ILE A 334 18.42 69.85 -21.45
N GLU A 335 17.91 70.01 -22.68
CA GLU A 335 17.14 68.98 -23.38
C GLU A 335 17.98 67.72 -23.64
N LYS A 336 19.26 67.88 -24.03
CA LYS A 336 20.19 66.75 -24.14
C LYS A 336 20.39 66.03 -22.80
N SER A 337 20.57 66.77 -21.71
CA SER A 337 20.70 66.18 -20.38
C SER A 337 19.42 65.47 -19.92
N ARG A 338 18.24 66.02 -20.23
CA ARG A 338 16.94 65.41 -19.95
C ARG A 338 16.79 64.06 -20.66
N LYS A 339 17.11 63.99 -21.95
CA LYS A 339 17.11 62.72 -22.70
C LYS A 339 18.06 61.69 -22.12
N MET A 340 19.28 62.08 -21.75
CA MET A 340 20.23 61.18 -21.08
C MET A 340 19.71 60.66 -19.73
N LEU A 341 19.02 61.49 -18.95
CA LEU A 341 18.41 61.08 -17.68
C LEU A 341 17.23 60.14 -17.91
N GLU A 342 16.41 60.38 -18.93
CA GLU A 342 15.30 59.50 -19.30
C GLU A 342 15.78 58.11 -19.73
N ASP A 343 16.85 58.05 -20.54
CA ASP A 343 17.46 56.80 -20.95
C ASP A 343 18.06 56.02 -19.76
N LYS A 344 18.71 56.74 -18.81
CA LYS A 344 19.19 56.15 -17.56
C LYS A 344 18.04 55.62 -16.69
N LEU A 345 16.92 56.34 -16.61
CA LEU A 345 15.74 55.90 -15.86
C LEU A 345 15.16 54.63 -16.46
N LYS A 346 15.02 54.56 -17.80
CA LYS A 346 14.59 53.34 -18.51
C LYS A 346 15.54 52.17 -18.26
N SER A 347 16.86 52.43 -18.24
CA SER A 347 17.86 51.40 -17.92
C SER A 347 17.74 50.90 -16.48
N LEU A 348 17.53 51.79 -15.51
CA LEU A 348 17.33 51.43 -14.10
C LEU A 348 16.05 50.61 -13.90
N GLN A 349 14.97 50.96 -14.59
CA GLN A 349 13.72 50.19 -14.57
C GLN A 349 13.90 48.77 -15.12
N ARG A 350 14.66 48.60 -16.21
CA ARG A 350 15.01 47.27 -16.74
C ARG A 350 15.82 46.45 -15.73
N MET A 351 16.86 47.04 -15.15
CA MET A 351 17.65 46.36 -14.11
C MET A 351 16.82 46.01 -12.88
N GLN A 352 15.86 46.84 -12.49
CA GLN A 352 14.94 46.55 -11.40
C GLN A 352 14.02 45.36 -11.72
N ALA A 353 13.54 45.24 -12.96
CA ALA A 353 12.78 44.08 -13.41
C ALA A 353 13.65 42.81 -13.38
N ASP A 354 14.90 42.88 -13.87
CA ASP A 354 15.84 41.76 -13.85
C ASP A 354 16.17 41.29 -12.42
N ILE A 355 16.30 42.22 -11.46
CA ILE A 355 16.51 41.89 -10.04
C ILE A 355 15.30 41.14 -9.48
N LYS A 356 14.08 41.61 -9.74
CA LYS A 356 12.85 40.92 -9.30
C LYS A 356 12.74 39.51 -9.89
N ASP A 357 13.14 39.33 -11.14
CA ASP A 357 13.17 38.01 -11.78
C ASP A 357 14.21 37.08 -11.17
N ARG A 358 15.39 37.60 -10.85
CA ARG A 358 16.42 36.84 -10.13
C ARG A 358 15.97 36.45 -8.72
N GLU A 359 15.33 37.36 -7.99
CA GLU A 359 14.76 37.07 -6.66
C GLU A 359 13.73 35.94 -6.72
N ARG A 360 12.85 35.95 -7.74
CA ARG A 360 11.89 34.85 -7.97
C ARG A 360 12.60 33.52 -8.22
N ARG A 361 13.59 33.48 -9.11
CA ARG A 361 14.39 32.27 -9.39
C ARG A 361 15.11 31.75 -8.14
N ILE A 362 15.66 32.64 -7.31
CA ILE A 362 16.30 32.28 -6.04
C ILE A 362 15.27 31.70 -5.07
N ALA A 363 14.08 32.29 -4.98
CA ALA A 363 13.02 31.77 -4.13
C ALA A 363 12.56 30.36 -4.55
N ASP A 364 12.43 30.11 -5.86
CA ASP A 364 12.07 28.78 -6.37
C ASP A 364 13.19 27.76 -6.14
N SER A 365 14.45 28.14 -6.37
CA SER A 365 15.61 27.29 -6.07
C SER A 365 15.69 26.92 -4.59
N ARG A 366 15.33 27.84 -3.68
CA ARG A 366 15.27 27.57 -2.24
C ARG A 366 14.17 26.57 -1.87
N LYS A 367 13.02 26.62 -2.55
CA LYS A 367 11.95 25.62 -2.36
C LYS A 367 12.40 24.25 -2.84
N GLU A 368 13.07 24.17 -3.99
CA GLU A 368 13.62 22.92 -4.50
C GLU A 368 14.68 22.32 -3.56
N LEU A 369 15.59 23.15 -3.04
CA LEU A 369 16.58 22.73 -2.06
C LEU A 369 15.94 22.19 -0.78
N ALA A 370 14.93 22.88 -0.24
CA ALA A 370 14.20 22.42 0.93
C ALA A 370 13.50 21.07 0.70
N GLU A 371 12.99 20.83 -0.51
CA GLU A 371 12.39 19.54 -0.86
C GLU A 371 13.46 18.43 -1.00
N GLN A 372 14.60 18.73 -1.61
CA GLN A 372 15.74 17.80 -1.66
C GLN A 372 16.23 17.43 -0.25
N GLU A 373 16.31 18.39 0.67
CA GLU A 373 16.66 18.13 2.08
C GLU A 373 15.67 17.21 2.78
N ARG A 374 14.36 17.35 2.53
CA ARG A 374 13.33 16.42 3.04
C ARG A 374 13.51 15.02 2.47
N ILE A 375 13.76 14.89 1.17
CA ILE A 375 14.01 13.58 0.52
C ILE A 375 15.25 12.92 1.13
N ILE A 376 16.33 13.67 1.31
CA ILE A 376 17.57 13.17 1.95
C ILE A 376 17.28 12.71 3.38
N ALA A 377 16.49 13.46 4.16
CA ALA A 377 16.13 13.09 5.52
C ALA A 377 15.31 11.79 5.57
N LEU A 378 14.38 11.58 4.63
CA LEU A 378 13.61 10.34 4.50
C LEU A 378 14.52 9.15 4.16
N ARG A 379 15.38 9.29 3.15
CA ARG A 379 16.35 8.24 2.76
C ARG A 379 17.31 7.88 3.89
N LYS A 380 17.74 8.86 4.70
CA LYS A 380 18.56 8.61 5.89
C LYS A 380 17.82 7.73 6.90
N LYS A 381 16.53 7.97 7.14
CA LYS A 381 15.69 7.11 8.01
C LYS A 381 15.53 5.70 7.43
N GLU A 382 15.35 5.57 6.12
CA GLU A 382 15.28 4.27 5.46
C GLU A 382 16.59 3.47 5.64
N ILE A 383 17.74 4.10 5.41
CA ILE A 383 19.05 3.48 5.61
C ILE A 383 19.23 3.04 7.07
N GLU A 384 18.81 3.86 8.03
CA GLU A 384 18.90 3.50 9.45
C GLU A 384 18.01 2.30 9.79
N ASN A 385 16.78 2.25 9.26
CA ASN A 385 15.92 1.08 9.40
C ASN A 385 16.53 -0.18 8.76
N PHE A 386 17.21 -0.07 7.61
CA PHE A 386 17.92 -1.19 7.00
C PHE A 386 19.08 -1.69 7.87
N LYS A 387 19.81 -0.80 8.54
CA LYS A 387 20.86 -1.21 9.50
C LYS A 387 20.29 -1.99 10.68
N ILE A 388 19.14 -1.56 11.22
CA ILE A 388 18.45 -2.29 12.29
C ILE A 388 18.12 -3.71 11.84
N ASN A 389 17.53 -3.87 10.65
CA ASN A 389 17.24 -5.21 10.09
C ASN A 389 18.50 -6.07 9.88
N SER A 390 19.65 -5.45 9.57
CA SER A 390 20.91 -6.20 9.46
C SER A 390 21.41 -6.72 10.82
N ASN A 391 21.07 -6.07 11.93
CA ASN A 391 21.39 -6.57 13.26
C ASN A 391 20.56 -7.81 13.59
N ASP A 392 19.27 -7.80 13.25
CA ASP A 392 18.39 -8.97 13.39
C ASP A 392 18.92 -10.15 12.55
N LEU A 393 19.41 -9.90 11.34
CA LEU A 393 20.06 -10.92 10.51
C LEU A 393 21.32 -11.48 11.19
N ASN A 394 22.10 -10.65 11.87
CA ASN A 394 23.28 -11.09 12.60
C ASN A 394 22.92 -11.89 13.86
N GLU A 395 21.81 -11.55 14.54
CA GLU A 395 21.29 -12.33 15.66
C GLU A 395 20.78 -13.70 15.19
N LEU A 396 20.01 -13.74 14.10
CA LEU A 396 19.55 -15.00 13.48
C LEU A 396 20.73 -15.90 13.07
N LYS A 397 21.82 -15.29 12.53
CA LYS A 397 23.06 -16.02 12.22
C LYS A 397 23.74 -16.62 13.46
N LYS A 398 23.57 -16.02 14.65
CA LYS A 398 24.08 -16.58 15.92
C LYS A 398 23.21 -17.70 16.47
N GLU A 399 21.91 -17.68 16.21
CA GLU A 399 20.97 -18.72 16.67
C GLU A 399 20.96 -19.96 15.77
N LEU A 400 21.20 -19.79 14.46
CA LEU A 400 21.21 -20.90 13.48
C LEU A 400 22.15 -22.07 13.86
N PRO A 401 23.38 -21.84 14.35
CA PRO A 401 24.27 -22.91 14.83
C PRO A 401 23.71 -23.67 16.05
N LYS A 402 23.06 -22.97 16.98
CA LYS A 402 22.44 -23.60 18.16
C LYS A 402 21.31 -24.52 17.72
N LEU A 403 20.43 -24.02 16.86
CA LEU A 403 19.31 -24.79 16.32
C LEU A 403 19.79 -26.00 15.51
N ARG A 404 20.88 -25.85 14.74
CA ARG A 404 21.51 -26.95 14.02
C ARG A 404 22.06 -28.03 14.96
N LYS A 405 22.64 -27.62 16.09
CA LYS A 405 23.14 -28.55 17.12
C LYS A 405 21.98 -29.32 17.76
N GLU A 406 20.92 -28.62 18.17
CA GLU A 406 19.70 -29.23 18.73
C GLU A 406 19.07 -30.21 17.74
N TYR A 407 18.94 -29.83 16.47
CA TYR A 407 18.44 -30.71 15.42
C TYR A 407 19.31 -31.96 15.23
N SER A 408 20.65 -31.81 15.28
CA SER A 408 21.54 -32.96 15.20
C SER A 408 21.40 -33.90 16.41
N GLU A 409 21.17 -33.35 17.60
CA GLU A 409 20.97 -34.14 18.82
C GLU A 409 19.62 -34.88 18.80
N THR A 410 18.55 -34.23 18.35
CA THR A 410 17.24 -34.87 18.20
C THR A 410 17.25 -35.94 17.12
N ALA A 411 17.91 -35.71 15.98
CA ALA A 411 18.09 -36.72 14.93
C ALA A 411 18.84 -37.96 15.45
N ARG A 412 19.91 -37.77 16.25
CA ARG A 412 20.62 -38.90 16.90
C ARG A 412 19.75 -39.63 17.92
N LYS A 413 18.87 -38.93 18.63
CA LYS A 413 17.91 -39.58 19.55
C LYS A 413 16.90 -40.42 18.77
N LEU A 414 16.40 -39.90 17.64
CA LEU A 414 15.48 -40.61 16.76
C LEU A 414 16.10 -41.87 16.16
N GLU A 415 17.33 -41.80 15.67
CA GLU A 415 18.06 -42.96 15.15
C GLU A 415 18.22 -44.06 16.21
N LYS A 416 18.49 -43.67 17.47
CA LYS A 416 18.55 -44.62 18.60
C LYS A 416 17.19 -45.24 18.92
N THR A 417 16.09 -44.49 18.80
CA THR A 417 14.74 -45.05 19.02
C THR A 417 14.34 -45.98 17.90
N ASP A 418 14.67 -45.66 16.65
CA ASP A 418 14.40 -46.52 15.49
C ASP A 418 15.17 -47.83 15.61
N ALA A 419 16.45 -47.78 15.99
CA ALA A 419 17.23 -48.99 16.25
C ALA A 419 16.64 -49.84 17.40
N LYS A 420 16.04 -49.22 18.42
CA LYS A 420 15.33 -49.96 19.49
C LYS A 420 14.05 -50.60 18.97
N LEU A 421 13.25 -49.88 18.18
CA LEU A 421 12.03 -50.39 17.58
C LEU A 421 12.31 -51.56 16.65
N GLN A 422 13.37 -51.47 15.84
CA GLN A 422 13.80 -52.56 14.97
C GLN A 422 14.13 -53.83 15.77
N LYS A 423 14.89 -53.71 16.88
CA LYS A 423 15.18 -54.84 17.77
C LYS A 423 13.93 -55.43 18.40
N ILE A 424 12.96 -54.60 18.78
CA ILE A 424 11.67 -55.07 19.31
C ILE A 424 10.91 -55.84 18.23
N ASN A 425 10.86 -55.31 17.00
CA ASN A 425 10.20 -55.97 15.89
C ASN A 425 10.84 -57.33 15.56
N GLU A 426 12.18 -57.40 15.53
CA GLU A 426 12.92 -58.67 15.37
C GLU A 426 12.59 -59.68 16.48
N GLN A 427 12.35 -59.23 17.73
CA GLN A 427 11.91 -60.11 18.81
C GLN A 427 10.48 -60.62 18.61
N TYR A 428 9.57 -59.79 18.10
CA TYR A 428 8.20 -60.20 17.78
C TYR A 428 8.17 -61.20 16.63
N GLU A 429 8.92 -60.96 15.55
CA GLU A 429 9.06 -61.88 14.42
C GLU A 429 9.60 -63.24 14.86
N LYS A 430 10.53 -63.30 15.82
CA LYS A 430 11.02 -64.57 16.38
C LYS A 430 9.99 -65.30 17.23
N LYS A 431 9.09 -64.57 17.91
CA LYS A 431 8.05 -65.17 18.78
C LYS A 431 6.80 -65.60 18.00
N GLY A 432 6.52 -64.97 16.85
CA GLY A 432 5.37 -65.28 16.00
C GLY A 432 5.22 -66.78 15.65
N PRO A 433 6.27 -67.45 15.15
CA PRO A 433 6.23 -68.88 14.84
C PRO A 433 5.94 -69.77 16.06
N GLY A 434 6.45 -69.40 17.23
CA GLY A 434 6.18 -70.11 18.47
C GLY A 434 4.71 -70.03 18.88
N LEU A 435 4.10 -68.85 18.72
CA LEU A 435 2.68 -68.64 18.99
C LEU A 435 1.80 -69.43 18.00
N GLU A 436 2.14 -69.41 16.70
CA GLU A 436 1.39 -70.19 15.70
C GLU A 436 1.52 -71.70 15.92
N LYS A 437 2.71 -72.18 16.30
CA LYS A 437 2.90 -73.58 16.70
C LYS A 437 2.05 -73.94 17.91
N ALA A 438 2.04 -73.11 18.96
CA ALA A 438 1.20 -73.34 20.13
C ALA A 438 -0.31 -73.33 19.80
N LYS A 439 -0.76 -72.44 18.91
CA LYS A 439 -2.15 -72.45 18.40
C LYS A 439 -2.47 -73.73 17.65
N GLN A 440 -1.54 -74.24 16.84
CA GLN A 440 -1.71 -75.50 16.14
C GLN A 440 -1.79 -76.69 17.11
N GLU A 441 -0.90 -76.76 18.10
CA GLU A 441 -0.94 -77.79 19.14
C GLU A 441 -2.26 -77.77 19.95
N ILE A 442 -2.80 -76.59 20.24
CA ILE A 442 -4.13 -76.46 20.90
C ILE A 442 -5.23 -77.04 20.01
N ARG A 443 -5.26 -76.69 18.71
CA ARG A 443 -6.26 -77.23 17.77
C ARG A 443 -6.18 -78.76 17.65
N GLU A 444 -4.97 -79.31 17.60
CA GLU A 444 -4.76 -80.77 17.57
C GLU A 444 -5.29 -81.44 18.86
N ARG A 445 -5.06 -80.82 20.02
CA ARG A 445 -5.62 -81.30 21.30
C ARG A 445 -7.14 -81.19 21.35
N GLU A 446 -7.73 -80.12 20.86
CA GLU A 446 -9.19 -79.94 20.79
C GLU A 446 -9.84 -81.04 19.95
N ILE A 447 -9.26 -81.37 18.78
CA ILE A 447 -9.73 -82.49 17.94
C ILE A 447 -9.62 -83.82 18.67
N ALA A 448 -8.49 -84.07 19.35
CA ALA A 448 -8.29 -85.31 20.12
C ALA A 448 -9.30 -85.44 21.29
N VAL A 449 -9.61 -84.33 21.97
CA VAL A 449 -10.63 -84.30 23.03
C VAL A 449 -12.01 -84.59 22.45
N ALA A 450 -12.39 -83.96 21.33
CA ALA A 450 -13.67 -84.22 20.68
C ALA A 450 -13.84 -85.69 20.24
N GLN A 451 -12.77 -86.32 19.75
CA GLN A 451 -12.77 -87.77 19.44
C GLN A 451 -12.99 -88.62 20.68
N LYS A 452 -12.32 -88.30 21.80
CA LYS A 452 -12.49 -89.01 23.07
C LYS A 452 -13.88 -88.84 23.66
N GLU A 453 -14.48 -87.65 23.53
CA GLU A 453 -15.86 -87.40 23.92
C GLU A 453 -16.84 -88.23 23.08
N ALA A 454 -16.64 -88.33 21.76
CA ALA A 454 -17.46 -89.18 20.90
C ALA A 454 -17.34 -90.68 21.25
N GLU A 455 -16.11 -91.17 21.52
CA GLU A 455 -15.88 -92.53 22.02
C GLU A 455 -16.59 -92.79 23.35
N LEU A 456 -16.52 -91.81 24.27
CA LEU A 456 -17.17 -91.90 25.57
C LEU A 456 -18.69 -91.96 25.42
N GLU A 457 -19.27 -91.13 24.55
CA GLU A 457 -20.71 -91.10 24.31
C GLU A 457 -21.21 -92.39 23.66
N SER A 458 -20.44 -92.95 22.72
CA SER A 458 -20.71 -94.28 22.16
C SER A 458 -20.69 -95.37 23.24
N ARG A 459 -19.72 -95.35 24.18
CA ARG A 459 -19.67 -96.29 25.31
C ARG A 459 -20.84 -96.12 26.27
N LYS A 460 -21.26 -94.88 26.56
CA LYS A 460 -22.46 -94.63 27.37
C LYS A 460 -23.71 -95.22 26.71
N ALA A 461 -23.87 -95.03 25.40
CA ALA A 461 -24.98 -95.60 24.66
C ALA A 461 -24.98 -97.15 24.70
N GLN A 462 -23.81 -97.79 24.55
CA GLN A 462 -23.67 -99.24 24.72
C GLN A 462 -24.03 -99.70 26.14
N LEU A 463 -23.59 -98.96 27.17
CA LEU A 463 -23.91 -99.27 28.56
C LEU A 463 -25.42 -99.17 28.82
N MET A 464 -26.07 -98.14 28.29
CA MET A 464 -27.52 -97.96 28.37
C MET A 464 -28.26 -99.14 27.72
N ASP A 465 -27.84 -99.56 26.54
CA ASP A 465 -28.43 -100.72 25.84
C ASP A 465 -28.28 -102.03 26.66
N ILE A 466 -27.12 -102.25 27.27
CA ILE A 466 -26.90 -103.38 28.19
C ILE A 466 -27.80 -103.27 29.41
N GLN A 467 -27.95 -102.08 30.00
CA GLN A 467 -28.84 -101.84 31.14
C GLN A 467 -30.30 -102.11 30.79
N TYR A 468 -30.76 -101.70 29.60
CA TYR A 468 -32.11 -102.01 29.12
C TYR A 468 -32.32 -103.50 28.92
N ARG A 469 -31.37 -104.22 28.30
CA ARG A 469 -31.45 -105.69 28.16
C ARG A 469 -31.49 -106.41 29.50
N LEU A 470 -30.67 -105.98 30.47
CA LEU A 470 -30.71 -106.52 31.83
C LEU A 470 -32.04 -106.24 32.53
N LEU A 471 -32.64 -105.07 32.30
CA LEU A 471 -33.95 -104.71 32.85
C LEU A 471 -35.08 -105.55 32.22
N GLU A 472 -35.06 -105.75 30.90
CA GLU A 472 -36.00 -106.63 30.19
C GLU A 472 -35.88 -108.08 30.67
N GLU A 473 -34.65 -108.60 30.81
CA GLU A 473 -34.43 -109.95 31.32
C GLU A 473 -34.86 -110.09 32.78
N LYS A 474 -34.61 -109.08 33.61
CA LYS A 474 -35.12 -109.02 34.97
C LYS A 474 -36.66 -109.06 34.99
N ASN A 475 -37.32 -108.25 34.17
CA ASN A 475 -38.78 -108.24 34.07
C ASN A 475 -39.32 -109.58 33.57
N ARG A 476 -38.69 -110.20 32.57
CA ARG A 476 -39.03 -111.55 32.09
C ARG A 476 -38.94 -112.59 33.22
N LEU A 477 -37.84 -112.56 33.98
CA LEU A 477 -37.65 -113.45 35.12
C LEU A 477 -38.67 -113.17 36.26
N GLU A 478 -39.05 -111.91 36.47
CA GLU A 478 -40.12 -111.53 37.40
C GLU A 478 -41.50 -112.01 36.94
N GLU A 479 -41.81 -111.93 35.65
CA GLU A 479 -43.02 -112.48 35.03
C GLU A 479 -43.05 -114.01 35.15
N GLU A 480 -41.96 -114.70 34.80
CA GLU A 480 -41.82 -116.15 34.99
C GLU A 480 -41.99 -116.54 36.46
N ARG A 481 -41.37 -115.79 37.38
CA ARG A 481 -41.54 -115.97 38.82
C ARG A 481 -42.99 -115.73 39.25
N PHE A 482 -43.66 -114.72 38.71
CA PHE A 482 -45.06 -114.42 39.00
C PHE A 482 -45.98 -115.51 38.44
N GLU A 483 -45.74 -116.04 37.25
CA GLU A 483 -46.49 -117.18 36.70
C GLU A 483 -46.31 -118.44 37.56
N LEU A 484 -45.08 -118.71 38.01
CA LEU A 484 -44.79 -119.81 38.93
C LEU A 484 -45.50 -119.60 40.28
N TYR A 485 -45.49 -118.37 40.78
CA TYR A 485 -46.22 -117.97 41.97
C TYR A 485 -47.72 -118.20 41.77
N VAL A 486 -48.35 -117.67 40.71
CA VAL A 486 -49.77 -117.89 40.39
C VAL A 486 -50.10 -119.37 40.25
N LYS A 487 -49.26 -120.19 39.60
CA LYS A 487 -49.43 -121.66 39.52
C LYS A 487 -49.36 -122.34 40.89
N HIS A 488 -48.57 -121.80 41.81
CA HIS A 488 -48.41 -122.31 43.17
C HIS A 488 -49.53 -121.82 44.10
N GLU A 489 -49.98 -120.56 43.94
CA GLU A 489 -51.09 -119.93 44.66
C GLU A 489 -52.46 -120.50 44.23
N LEU A 490 -52.66 -120.86 42.96
CA LEU A 490 -53.87 -121.58 42.47
C LEU A 490 -54.04 -122.99 43.08
N LYS A 491 -53.06 -123.50 43.84
CA LYS A 491 -53.13 -124.77 44.57
C LYS A 491 -53.14 -124.62 46.10
N LYS A 492 -53.21 -123.41 46.64
CA LYS A 492 -53.19 -123.17 48.08
C LYS A 492 -54.26 -122.17 48.49
N GLU A 493 -55.18 -122.62 49.34
CA GLU A 493 -56.06 -121.75 50.11
C GLU A 493 -55.23 -120.72 50.90
N MET A 494 -55.76 -119.49 50.92
CA MET A 494 -55.18 -118.28 51.50
C MET A 494 -54.68 -118.43 52.96
N PRO A 495 -53.68 -117.61 53.34
CA PRO A 495 -53.92 -116.71 54.47
C PRO A 495 -53.31 -115.28 54.34
N ALA A 496 -54.11 -114.31 54.82
CA ALA A 496 -53.88 -112.99 55.43
C ALA A 496 -52.60 -112.11 55.23
N GLU A 497 -52.86 -110.80 55.02
CA GLU A 497 -52.06 -109.53 55.11
C GLU A 497 -50.97 -109.42 56.21
N PRO A 498 -50.00 -108.43 56.29
CA PRO A 498 -50.05 -106.96 55.95
C PRO A 498 -48.66 -106.35 55.51
N PRO A 499 -48.23 -105.08 55.82
CA PRO A 499 -48.75 -103.73 55.54
C PRO A 499 -47.75 -102.79 54.77
N SER A 500 -48.30 -101.68 54.23
CA SER A 500 -47.75 -100.30 54.10
C SER A 500 -46.24 -100.04 53.84
N THR A 501 -45.94 -99.30 52.75
CA THR A 501 -45.16 -98.04 52.86
C THR A 501 -45.33 -97.18 51.61
N SER A 502 -46.05 -96.06 51.76
CA SER A 502 -46.10 -94.97 50.80
C SER A 502 -44.84 -94.11 50.93
N VAL A 503 -44.07 -93.96 49.85
CA VAL A 503 -43.05 -92.91 49.75
C VAL A 503 -43.54 -91.86 48.77
N ASN A 504 -43.95 -90.76 49.38
CA ASN A 504 -44.30 -89.48 48.81
C ASN A 504 -43.03 -88.78 48.31
N VAL A 505 -42.98 -88.31 47.05
CA VAL A 505 -42.00 -87.31 46.60
C VAL A 505 -42.75 -86.15 45.94
N PRO A 506 -42.93 -85.04 46.66
CA PRO A 506 -43.51 -83.79 46.16
C PRO A 506 -42.41 -82.85 45.64
N GLY A 507 -42.74 -81.99 44.66
CA GLY A 507 -41.80 -80.92 44.29
C GLY A 507 -42.13 -80.14 43.02
N PHE A 508 -43.34 -79.58 42.92
CA PHE A 508 -43.63 -78.47 42.01
C PHE A 508 -42.65 -77.32 42.31
N ILE A 509 -41.72 -77.03 41.40
CA ILE A 509 -40.85 -75.85 41.51
C ILE A 509 -41.71 -74.62 41.30
N LYS A 510 -41.92 -73.88 42.39
CA LYS A 510 -42.43 -72.51 42.42
C LYS A 510 -41.64 -71.67 41.41
N GLN A 511 -42.33 -71.12 40.40
CA GLN A 511 -41.85 -69.93 39.71
C GLN A 511 -41.78 -68.80 40.75
N GLU A 512 -40.57 -68.51 41.22
CA GLU A 512 -40.32 -67.31 42.01
C GLU A 512 -40.48 -66.09 41.10
N SER A 513 -41.35 -65.19 41.51
CA SER A 513 -41.59 -63.92 40.84
C SER A 513 -40.26 -63.14 40.70
N PRO A 514 -40.03 -62.44 39.58
CA PRO A 514 -38.79 -61.70 39.34
C PRO A 514 -38.52 -60.71 40.49
N ILE A 515 -37.35 -60.84 41.12
CA ILE A 515 -36.87 -59.89 42.12
C ILE A 515 -36.57 -58.59 41.37
N THR A 516 -37.49 -57.64 41.43
CA THR A 516 -37.30 -56.31 40.83
C THR A 516 -36.38 -55.49 41.73
N HIS A 517 -35.26 -55.00 41.17
CA HIS A 517 -34.39 -54.05 41.84
C HIS A 517 -34.71 -52.64 41.30
N PRO A 518 -35.57 -51.88 42.01
CA PRO A 518 -36.10 -50.62 41.49
C PRO A 518 -35.01 -49.58 41.19
N GLU A 519 -33.88 -49.61 41.90
CA GLU A 519 -32.74 -48.73 41.65
C GLU A 519 -32.02 -49.05 40.34
N PHE A 520 -31.76 -50.34 40.08
CA PHE A 520 -31.15 -50.81 38.83
C PHE A 520 -32.05 -50.49 37.62
N ASP A 521 -33.35 -50.75 37.75
CA ASP A 521 -34.33 -50.47 36.68
C ASP A 521 -34.57 -48.96 36.47
N SER A 522 -34.34 -48.13 37.50
CA SER A 522 -34.39 -46.67 37.36
C SER A 522 -33.17 -46.14 36.60
N ALA A 523 -31.96 -46.57 36.97
CA ALA A 523 -30.73 -46.17 36.31
C ALA A 523 -30.66 -46.67 34.85
N LEU A 524 -31.18 -47.88 34.58
CA LEU A 524 -31.28 -48.40 33.21
C LEU A 524 -32.20 -47.53 32.33
N ARG A 525 -33.36 -47.11 32.87
CA ARG A 525 -34.29 -46.22 32.16
C ARG A 525 -33.72 -44.82 31.94
N GLU A 526 -33.01 -44.28 32.92
CA GLU A 526 -32.33 -42.99 32.80
C GLU A 526 -31.26 -43.03 31.70
N ALA A 527 -30.42 -44.06 31.67
CA ALA A 527 -29.40 -44.22 30.64
C ALA A 527 -30.01 -44.38 29.24
N SER A 528 -31.09 -45.15 29.10
CA SER A 528 -31.83 -45.25 27.82
C SER A 528 -32.39 -43.89 27.39
N ALA A 529 -33.01 -43.14 28.30
CA ALA A 529 -33.55 -41.81 27.99
C ALA A 529 -32.44 -40.81 27.59
N LEU A 530 -31.26 -40.86 28.22
CA LEU A 530 -30.10 -40.04 27.85
C LEU A 530 -29.54 -40.42 26.47
N ALA A 531 -29.54 -41.72 26.13
CA ALA A 531 -29.15 -42.19 24.81
C ALA A 531 -30.10 -41.69 23.72
N GLU A 532 -31.42 -41.76 23.95
CA GLU A 532 -32.45 -41.21 23.06
C GLU A 532 -32.34 -39.69 22.89
N ALA A 533 -31.97 -38.97 23.94
CA ALA A 533 -31.72 -37.53 23.92
C ALA A 533 -30.36 -37.14 23.28
N GLY A 534 -29.54 -38.10 22.82
CA GLY A 534 -28.25 -37.85 22.18
C GLY A 534 -27.09 -37.52 23.13
N ARG A 535 -27.31 -37.65 24.46
CA ARG A 535 -26.30 -37.47 25.52
C ARG A 535 -25.50 -38.76 25.74
N ILE A 536 -24.78 -39.18 24.70
CA ILE A 536 -24.10 -40.49 24.61
C ILE A 536 -23.05 -40.71 25.72
N GLU A 537 -22.30 -39.68 26.09
CA GLU A 537 -21.23 -39.79 27.11
C GLU A 537 -21.82 -40.07 28.51
N GLU A 538 -22.93 -39.43 28.85
CA GLU A 538 -23.59 -39.61 30.14
C GLU A 538 -24.29 -40.97 30.22
N ALA A 539 -24.98 -41.37 29.15
CA ALA A 539 -25.56 -42.72 29.05
C ALA A 539 -24.48 -43.81 29.16
N SER A 540 -23.31 -43.60 28.54
CA SER A 540 -22.17 -44.53 28.63
C SER A 540 -21.59 -44.59 30.04
N SER A 541 -21.54 -43.45 30.75
CA SER A 541 -21.08 -43.40 32.14
C SER A 541 -21.99 -44.21 33.06
N ILE A 542 -23.32 -44.06 32.92
CA ILE A 542 -24.30 -44.84 33.71
C ILE A 542 -24.18 -46.34 33.39
N ALA A 543 -24.05 -46.71 32.10
CA ALA A 543 -23.87 -48.11 31.71
C ALA A 543 -22.60 -48.74 32.33
N CYS A 544 -21.49 -48.00 32.41
CA CYS A 544 -20.27 -48.46 33.09
C CYS A 544 -20.46 -48.61 34.60
N GLN A 545 -21.21 -47.70 35.23
CA GLN A 545 -21.53 -47.81 36.66
C GLN A 545 -22.38 -49.05 36.96
N LEU A 546 -23.37 -49.35 36.12
CA LEU A 546 -24.20 -50.55 36.24
C LEU A 546 -23.38 -51.86 36.10
N GLU A 547 -22.34 -51.88 35.26
CA GLU A 547 -21.43 -53.04 35.16
C GLU A 547 -20.60 -53.25 36.42
N MET A 548 -20.12 -52.16 37.02
CA MET A 548 -19.40 -52.22 38.29
C MET A 548 -20.32 -52.72 39.41
N GLU A 549 -21.54 -52.21 39.49
CA GLU A 549 -22.54 -52.66 40.46
C GLU A 549 -22.94 -54.14 40.24
N ASN A 550 -23.02 -54.60 38.99
CA ASN A 550 -23.32 -55.99 38.67
C ASN A 550 -22.21 -56.97 39.09
N SER A 551 -20.99 -56.46 39.26
CA SER A 551 -19.85 -57.24 39.77
C SER A 551 -19.87 -57.41 41.29
N ASN A 552 -20.86 -56.85 41.99
CA ASN A 552 -20.97 -56.95 43.44
C ASN A 552 -21.20 -58.41 43.88
N PRO A 553 -20.37 -58.96 44.78
CA PRO A 553 -20.50 -60.35 45.24
C PRO A 553 -21.79 -60.64 46.02
N ARG A 554 -22.54 -59.59 46.43
CA ARG A 554 -23.84 -59.74 47.13
C ARG A 554 -25.02 -60.08 46.21
N ILE A 555 -24.84 -59.96 44.89
CA ILE A 555 -25.88 -60.27 43.90
C ILE A 555 -25.80 -61.76 43.57
N SER A 556 -26.95 -62.44 43.49
CA SER A 556 -26.98 -63.87 43.10
C SER A 556 -26.49 -64.06 41.66
N GLU A 557 -25.86 -65.19 41.33
CA GLU A 557 -25.34 -65.43 39.98
C GLU A 557 -26.44 -65.40 38.90
N GLN A 558 -27.65 -65.84 39.23
CA GLN A 558 -28.80 -65.75 38.32
C GLN A 558 -29.16 -64.28 38.05
N GLU A 559 -29.24 -63.47 39.09
CA GLU A 559 -29.54 -62.05 38.98
C GLU A 559 -28.42 -61.28 38.25
N LYS A 560 -27.15 -61.65 38.47
CA LYS A 560 -26.02 -61.07 37.71
C LYS A 560 -26.13 -61.32 36.21
N ARG A 561 -26.56 -62.53 35.82
CA ARG A 561 -26.79 -62.88 34.40
C ARG A 561 -27.92 -62.03 33.83
N GLU A 562 -29.04 -61.91 34.54
CA GLU A 562 -30.18 -61.10 34.09
C GLU A 562 -29.81 -59.62 33.93
N ARG A 563 -29.13 -59.03 34.93
CA ARG A 563 -28.62 -57.65 34.86
C ARG A 563 -27.60 -57.48 33.72
N ALA A 564 -26.71 -58.44 33.49
CA ALA A 564 -25.73 -58.38 32.41
C ALA A 564 -26.39 -58.33 31.03
N TYR A 565 -27.48 -59.09 30.80
CA TYR A 565 -28.24 -59.02 29.54
C TYR A 565 -28.86 -57.64 29.33
N ARG A 566 -29.50 -57.07 30.36
CA ARG A 566 -30.10 -55.72 30.25
C ARG A 566 -29.06 -54.62 30.02
N ILE A 567 -27.89 -54.71 30.64
CA ILE A 567 -26.77 -53.78 30.39
C ILE A 567 -26.27 -53.89 28.94
N MET A 568 -26.22 -55.11 28.38
CA MET A 568 -25.81 -55.34 26.99
C MET A 568 -26.79 -54.70 25.99
N GLU A 569 -28.10 -54.83 26.24
CA GLU A 569 -29.14 -54.17 25.45
C GLU A 569 -28.97 -52.65 25.46
N LEU A 570 -28.82 -52.05 26.66
CA LEU A 570 -28.56 -50.61 26.82
C LEU A 570 -27.30 -50.15 26.05
N LYS A 571 -26.20 -50.91 26.11
CA LYS A 571 -24.97 -50.58 25.34
C LYS A 571 -25.19 -50.63 23.84
N THR A 572 -26.09 -51.49 23.37
CA THR A 572 -26.48 -51.58 21.96
C THR A 572 -27.27 -50.33 21.56
N ASP A 573 -28.21 -49.89 22.39
CA ASP A 573 -28.98 -48.65 22.16
C ASP A 573 -28.08 -47.41 22.13
N ILE A 574 -27.13 -47.30 23.06
CA ILE A 574 -26.13 -46.22 23.08
C ILE A 574 -25.31 -46.20 21.78
N ARG A 575 -24.87 -47.37 21.29
CA ARG A 575 -24.13 -47.47 20.01
C ARG A 575 -25.00 -47.02 18.84
N LEU A 576 -26.24 -47.49 18.75
CA LEU A 576 -27.17 -47.09 17.69
C LEU A 576 -27.45 -45.58 17.71
N ALA A 577 -27.66 -44.99 18.89
CA ALA A 577 -27.83 -43.55 19.05
C ALA A 577 -26.56 -42.77 18.65
N SER A 578 -25.37 -43.28 18.95
CA SER A 578 -24.10 -42.66 18.55
C SER A 578 -23.91 -42.64 17.02
N VAL A 579 -24.36 -43.69 16.32
CA VAL A 579 -24.34 -43.76 14.85
C VAL A 579 -25.34 -42.77 14.26
N LYS A 580 -26.56 -42.71 14.81
CA LYS A 580 -27.60 -41.74 14.40
C LYS A 580 -27.18 -40.28 14.57
N ARG A 581 -26.34 -39.94 15.56
CA ARG A 581 -25.81 -38.58 15.77
C ARG A 581 -24.72 -38.19 14.77
N ARG A 582 -24.01 -39.18 14.22
CA ARG A 582 -22.93 -38.98 13.23
C ARG A 582 -23.45 -38.91 11.80
N ALA A 583 -24.57 -39.57 11.53
CA ALA A 583 -25.36 -39.41 10.30
C ALA A 583 -26.16 -38.10 10.36
#